data_AF-A0A3G2IFK7-F1
#
_entry.id   AF-A0A3G2IFK7-F1
#
_cell.length_a   1.000
_cell.length_b   1.000
_cell.length_c   1.000
_cell.angle_alpha   90.00
_cell.angle_beta   90.00
_cell.angle_gamma   90.00
#
_symmetry.space_group_name_H-M   'P 1'
#
loop_
_entity.id
_entity.type
_entity.pdbx_description
1 polymer ?
#
loop_
_entity_poly.entity_id
_entity_poly.type
_entity_poly.pdbx_seq_one_letter_code
_entity_poly.pdbx_strand_id
1 'polypeptide(L)'
;MKKVAAILTILAITAAPALAANQGGFSDPNAAPAATQTQAAGGFVGPSGSNTTAAQAKSLSDDTWVTLRGKIESRIGGDHYIFRDTSGTINVDIDQKRWNGQTITPQDNVEIQGEVDKDWNSVEIDVKQITKVK
;
A
#
# COMPACT_ATOMS: atom_id res chain seq x y z
N MET A 1 -56.47 -44.73 43.97
CA MET A 1 -55.54 -43.92 44.77
C MET A 1 -54.51 -43.35 43.80
N LYS A 2 -54.74 -42.16 43.22
CA LYS A 2 -54.20 -40.84 43.63
C LYS A 2 -52.65 -40.80 43.73
N LYS A 3 -52.07 -39.83 43.00
CA LYS A 3 -50.77 -39.12 43.17
C LYS A 3 -49.59 -39.67 42.35
N VAL A 4 -48.70 -38.90 41.68
CA VAL A 4 -48.48 -37.46 41.44
C VAL A 4 -47.54 -37.35 40.21
N ALA A 5 -47.64 -36.23 39.49
CA ALA A 5 -46.89 -35.86 38.28
C ALA A 5 -45.38 -35.59 38.49
N ALA A 6 -44.61 -35.64 37.41
CA ALA A 6 -43.41 -34.81 37.23
C ALA A 6 -43.19 -34.52 35.74
N ILE A 7 -43.49 -33.28 35.35
CA ILE A 7 -43.17 -32.65 34.07
C ILE A 7 -41.74 -32.11 34.19
N LEU A 8 -40.85 -32.50 33.27
CA LEU A 8 -39.58 -31.80 33.02
C LEU A 8 -39.41 -31.63 31.51
N THR A 9 -40.01 -30.57 30.98
CA THR A 9 -39.77 -30.04 29.64
C THR A 9 -38.41 -29.35 29.62
N ILE A 10 -37.40 -30.02 29.06
CA ILE A 10 -36.11 -29.40 28.74
C ILE A 10 -36.26 -28.70 27.39
N LEU A 11 -36.48 -27.39 27.40
CA LEU A 11 -36.42 -26.56 26.20
C LEU A 11 -34.94 -26.40 25.83
N ALA A 12 -34.48 -27.14 24.83
CA ALA A 12 -33.16 -26.95 24.24
C ALA A 12 -33.16 -25.65 23.43
N ILE A 13 -32.57 -24.59 23.96
CA ILE A 13 -32.30 -23.35 23.23
C ILE A 13 -31.15 -23.64 22.27
N THR A 14 -31.46 -23.95 21.01
CA THR A 14 -30.46 -23.99 19.94
C THR A 14 -30.10 -22.55 19.57
N ALA A 15 -28.96 -22.07 20.03
CA ALA A 15 -28.37 -20.84 19.52
C ALA A 15 -27.95 -21.07 18.06
N ALA A 16 -28.65 -20.45 17.11
CA ALA A 16 -28.21 -20.41 15.73
C ALA A 16 -26.96 -19.51 15.64
N PRO A 17 -25.95 -19.85 14.82
CA PRO A 17 -24.89 -18.91 14.50
C PRO A 17 -25.51 -17.75 13.72
N ALA A 18 -25.42 -16.54 14.29
CA ALA A 18 -25.73 -15.33 13.54
C ALA A 18 -24.70 -15.21 12.40
N LEU A 19 -25.15 -15.46 11.17
CA LEU A 19 -24.42 -15.03 9.99
C LEU A 19 -24.41 -13.50 10.04
N ALA A 20 -23.27 -12.92 10.40
CA ALA A 20 -23.06 -11.49 10.30
C ALA A 20 -23.19 -11.10 8.82
N ALA A 21 -24.34 -10.54 8.43
CA ALA A 21 -24.45 -9.81 7.19
C ALA A 21 -23.56 -8.57 7.34
N ASN A 22 -22.36 -8.65 6.79
CA ASN A 22 -21.40 -7.55 6.74
C ASN A 22 -21.94 -6.46 5.78
N GLN A 23 -22.99 -5.75 6.19
CA GLN A 23 -23.50 -4.55 5.51
C GLN A 23 -22.67 -3.32 5.90
N GLY A 24 -21.36 -3.43 5.70
CA GLY A 24 -20.42 -2.34 5.92
C GLY A 24 -19.11 -2.64 5.18
N GLY A 25 -18.88 -1.92 4.08
CA GLY A 25 -17.70 -2.06 3.23
C GLY A 25 -17.94 -1.42 1.86
N PHE A 26 -16.86 -0.97 1.21
CA PHE A 26 -16.86 -0.33 -0.12
C PHE A 26 -17.83 -1.02 -1.10
N SER A 27 -18.84 -0.29 -1.56
CA SER A 27 -19.84 -0.76 -2.52
C SER A 27 -19.43 -0.33 -3.92
N ASP A 28 -18.90 -1.25 -4.72
CA ASP A 28 -18.63 -1.02 -6.14
C ASP A 28 -19.83 -1.47 -6.99
N PRO A 29 -20.56 -0.55 -7.66
CA PRO A 29 -21.68 -0.90 -8.51
C PRO A 29 -21.28 -1.64 -9.81
N ASN A 30 -19.99 -1.76 -10.13
CA ASN A 30 -19.46 -2.42 -11.33
C ASN A 30 -18.57 -3.65 -11.04
N ALA A 31 -18.60 -4.20 -9.83
CA ALA A 31 -17.77 -5.36 -9.48
C ALA A 31 -18.09 -6.59 -10.36
N ALA A 32 -17.06 -7.16 -11.00
CA ALA A 32 -17.13 -8.46 -11.67
C ALA A 32 -17.33 -9.60 -10.65
N PRO A 33 -17.91 -10.77 -11.03
CA PRO A 33 -18.06 -11.91 -10.13
C PRO A 33 -16.71 -12.33 -9.55
N ALA A 34 -16.64 -12.51 -8.23
CA ALA A 34 -15.41 -12.81 -7.50
C ALA A 34 -14.67 -14.01 -8.08
N ALA A 35 -13.49 -13.77 -8.65
CA ALA A 35 -12.54 -14.82 -9.00
C ALA A 35 -11.96 -15.42 -7.71
N THR A 36 -11.88 -16.74 -7.66
CA THR A 36 -11.25 -17.50 -6.57
C THR A 36 -9.75 -17.17 -6.53
N GLN A 37 -9.36 -16.16 -5.76
CA GLN A 37 -7.95 -15.79 -5.59
C GLN A 37 -7.33 -16.60 -4.44
N THR A 38 -6.32 -17.38 -4.81
CA THR A 38 -5.30 -17.92 -3.91
C THR A 38 -4.68 -16.79 -3.07
N GLN A 39 -4.42 -17.11 -1.80
CA GLN A 39 -3.97 -16.24 -0.72
C GLN A 39 -2.96 -15.15 -1.15
N ALA A 40 -3.46 -13.92 -1.28
CA ALA A 40 -2.72 -12.70 -0.97
C ALA A 40 -3.51 -11.99 0.13
N ALA A 41 -2.83 -11.42 1.13
CA ALA A 41 -3.46 -10.67 2.21
C ALA A 41 -4.50 -9.69 1.64
N GLY A 42 -5.76 -9.79 2.08
CA GLY A 42 -6.88 -9.05 1.48
C GLY A 42 -6.71 -7.52 1.51
N GLY A 43 -7.50 -6.81 0.71
CA GLY A 43 -7.48 -5.35 0.63
C GLY A 43 -8.27 -4.81 -0.56
N PHE A 44 -8.35 -3.47 -0.68
CA PHE A 44 -8.90 -2.79 -1.86
C PHE A 44 -7.88 -2.77 -2.99
N VAL A 45 -8.28 -3.21 -4.18
CA VAL A 45 -7.48 -3.10 -5.41
C VAL A 45 -8.17 -2.09 -6.31
N GLY A 46 -7.68 -0.85 -6.33
CA GLY A 46 -8.17 0.23 -7.17
C GLY A 46 -7.14 0.67 -8.22
N PRO A 47 -7.50 1.64 -9.09
CA PRO A 47 -6.55 2.26 -10.00
C PRO A 47 -5.30 2.74 -9.25
N SER A 48 -4.12 2.36 -9.72
CA SER A 48 -2.84 2.85 -9.19
C SER A 48 -2.79 4.38 -9.31
N GLY A 49 -2.22 5.06 -8.31
CA GLY A 49 -2.05 6.51 -8.34
C GLY A 49 -1.27 7.00 -9.58
N SER A 50 -1.54 8.23 -10.01
CA SER A 50 -0.83 8.85 -11.14
C SER A 50 0.64 9.09 -10.81
N ASN A 51 1.53 8.87 -11.79
CA ASN A 51 2.95 9.16 -11.62
C ASN A 51 3.22 10.67 -11.66
N THR A 52 4.03 11.14 -10.73
CA THR A 52 4.62 12.48 -10.66
C THR A 52 6.01 12.48 -11.28
N THR A 53 6.42 13.59 -11.90
CA THR A 53 7.79 13.73 -12.40
C THR A 53 8.75 14.27 -11.34
N ALA A 54 10.05 13.98 -11.46
CA ALA A 54 11.08 14.49 -10.57
C ALA A 54 11.10 16.03 -10.53
N ALA A 55 10.88 16.69 -11.67
CA ALA A 55 10.79 18.15 -11.73
C ALA A 55 9.55 18.68 -11.00
N GLN A 56 8.39 18.02 -11.16
CA GLN A 56 7.15 18.42 -10.47
C GLN A 56 7.26 18.21 -8.96
N ALA A 57 7.84 17.10 -8.52
CA ALA A 57 7.99 16.77 -7.11
C ALA A 57 8.69 17.89 -6.31
N LYS A 58 9.71 18.54 -6.89
CA LYS A 58 10.40 19.69 -6.27
C LYS A 58 9.47 20.87 -5.92
N SER A 59 8.37 21.02 -6.63
CA SER A 59 7.42 22.12 -6.45
C SER A 59 6.28 21.80 -5.47
N LEU A 60 6.08 20.54 -5.13
CA LEU A 60 4.99 20.11 -4.25
C LEU A 60 5.23 20.53 -2.80
N SER A 61 4.16 20.64 -2.02
CA SER A 61 4.27 20.90 -0.58
C SER A 61 4.97 19.75 0.13
N ASP A 62 5.52 20.05 1.30
CA ASP A 62 5.96 19.05 2.26
C ASP A 62 4.85 18.02 2.58
N ASP A 63 5.23 16.82 3.01
CA ASP A 63 4.36 15.66 3.29
C ASP A 63 3.49 15.18 2.11
N THR A 64 3.76 15.64 0.87
CA THR A 64 2.96 15.24 -0.29
C THR A 64 3.36 13.83 -0.75
N TRP A 65 2.40 12.88 -0.76
CA TRP A 65 2.63 11.54 -1.31
C TRP A 65 2.81 11.58 -2.84
N VAL A 66 3.86 10.92 -3.32
CA VAL A 66 4.22 10.86 -4.74
C VAL A 66 4.61 9.45 -5.16
N THR A 67 4.36 9.16 -6.44
CA THR A 67 4.90 7.97 -7.12
C THR A 67 5.72 8.43 -8.30
N LEU A 68 7.00 8.07 -8.35
CA LEU A 68 7.91 8.46 -9.43
C LEU A 68 8.43 7.21 -10.15
N ARG A 69 8.63 7.32 -11.48
CA ARG A 69 9.23 6.26 -12.29
C ARG A 69 10.45 6.76 -13.05
N GLY A 70 11.55 6.03 -12.94
CA GLY A 70 12.85 6.49 -13.43
C GLY A 70 13.96 5.52 -13.06
N LYS A 71 15.15 6.04 -12.77
CA LYS A 71 16.35 5.26 -12.43
C LYS A 71 17.04 5.85 -11.20
N ILE A 72 17.72 4.99 -10.44
CA ILE A 72 18.69 5.43 -9.43
C ILE A 72 20.02 5.67 -10.14
N GLU A 73 20.40 6.93 -10.32
CA GLU A 73 21.58 7.33 -11.08
C GLU A 73 22.88 7.09 -10.29
N SER A 74 22.91 7.49 -9.02
CA SER A 74 24.08 7.35 -8.16
C SER A 74 23.72 7.43 -6.67
N ARG A 75 24.62 6.94 -5.81
CA ARG A 75 24.58 7.13 -4.36
C ARG A 75 25.46 8.32 -4.00
N ILE A 76 24.91 9.28 -3.24
CA ILE A 76 25.62 10.51 -2.86
C ILE A 76 26.10 10.51 -1.40
N GLY A 77 25.65 9.55 -0.59
CA GLY A 77 26.18 9.30 0.76
C GLY A 77 25.10 8.72 1.66
N GLY A 78 25.48 7.87 2.64
CA GLY A 78 24.51 7.26 3.56
C GLY A 78 23.36 6.59 2.81
N ASP A 79 22.13 6.92 3.17
CA ASP A 79 20.92 6.43 2.52
C ASP A 79 20.39 7.38 1.42
N HIS A 80 21.17 8.40 1.03
CA HIS A 80 20.81 9.36 -0.01
C HIS A 80 21.33 8.98 -1.40
N TYR A 81 20.45 9.10 -2.38
CA TYR A 81 20.68 8.77 -3.80
C TYR A 81 20.14 9.87 -4.71
N ILE A 82 20.60 9.88 -5.97
CA ILE A 82 20.01 10.68 -7.05
C ILE A 82 19.06 9.80 -7.84
N PHE A 83 17.79 10.20 -7.88
CA PHE A 83 16.80 9.66 -8.80
C PHE A 83 16.74 10.52 -10.07
N ARG A 84 16.60 9.88 -11.22
CA ARG A 84 16.45 10.54 -12.53
C ARG A 84 15.26 10.01 -13.31
N ASP A 85 14.49 10.92 -13.88
CA ASP A 85 13.54 10.65 -14.94
C ASP A 85 13.80 11.57 -16.15
N THR A 86 12.89 11.60 -17.12
CA THR A 86 13.02 12.45 -18.33
C THR A 86 12.87 13.94 -18.04
N SER A 87 12.26 14.32 -16.92
CA SER A 87 12.05 15.71 -16.52
C SER A 87 13.25 16.30 -15.77
N GLY A 88 14.07 15.46 -15.15
CA GLY A 88 15.26 15.87 -14.42
C GLY A 88 15.65 14.90 -13.32
N THR A 89 16.29 15.44 -12.28
CA THR A 89 16.74 14.67 -11.11
C THR A 89 16.15 15.20 -9.82
N ILE A 90 16.04 14.35 -8.80
CA ILE A 90 15.70 14.72 -7.43
C ILE A 90 16.49 13.82 -6.46
N ASN A 91 16.83 14.33 -5.28
CA ASN A 91 17.42 13.52 -4.23
C ASN A 91 16.34 12.63 -3.62
N VAL A 92 16.73 11.43 -3.21
CA VAL A 92 15.85 10.48 -2.53
C VAL A 92 16.60 9.85 -1.37
N ASP A 93 15.91 9.70 -0.24
CA ASP A 93 16.38 8.93 0.91
C ASP A 93 15.77 7.52 0.82
N ILE A 94 16.62 6.50 0.75
CA ILE A 94 16.25 5.09 0.64
C ILE A 94 16.95 4.30 1.75
N ASP A 95 16.29 4.21 2.90
CA ASP A 95 16.71 3.36 4.02
C ASP A 95 16.93 1.91 3.56
N GLN A 96 17.95 1.26 4.13
CA GLN A 96 18.32 -0.13 3.86
C GLN A 96 17.15 -1.11 3.85
N LYS A 97 16.11 -0.90 4.67
CA LYS A 97 14.93 -1.78 4.72
C LYS A 97 14.06 -1.72 3.46
N ARG A 98 14.15 -0.65 2.66
CA ARG A 98 13.31 -0.44 1.47
C ARG A 98 13.68 -1.34 0.31
N TRP A 99 14.94 -1.79 0.26
CA TRP A 99 15.41 -2.67 -0.81
C TRP A 99 14.71 -4.03 -0.81
N ASN A 100 14.29 -4.54 0.37
CA ASN A 100 13.58 -5.82 0.47
C ASN A 100 14.28 -6.97 -0.28
N GLY A 101 15.62 -7.02 -0.22
CA GLY A 101 16.44 -8.03 -0.92
C GLY A 101 16.65 -7.79 -2.43
N GLN A 102 16.05 -6.75 -3.01
CA GLN A 102 16.24 -6.40 -4.42
C GLN A 102 17.62 -5.79 -4.64
N THR A 103 18.26 -6.16 -5.75
CA THR A 103 19.45 -5.47 -6.28
C THR A 103 19.03 -4.57 -7.44
N ILE A 104 19.24 -3.27 -7.28
CA ILE A 104 18.96 -2.24 -8.29
C ILE A 104 20.28 -1.62 -8.72
N THR A 105 20.45 -1.51 -10.04
CA THR A 105 21.60 -0.92 -10.70
C THR A 105 21.16 0.35 -11.44
N PRO A 106 22.10 1.23 -11.83
CA PRO A 106 21.75 2.41 -12.64
C PRO A 106 21.13 2.12 -14.01
N GLN A 107 21.16 0.87 -14.48
CA GLN A 107 20.50 0.46 -15.72
C GLN A 107 19.03 0.07 -15.51
N ASP A 108 18.64 -0.28 -14.28
CA ASP A 108 17.29 -0.70 -13.97
C ASP A 108 16.32 0.49 -13.95
N ASN A 109 15.10 0.27 -14.46
CA ASN A 109 14.01 1.18 -14.17
C ASN A 109 13.37 0.80 -12.84
N VAL A 110 12.98 1.80 -12.06
CA VAL A 110 12.34 1.63 -10.76
C VAL A 110 11.10 2.51 -10.66
N GLU A 111 10.16 2.06 -9.86
CA GLU A 111 9.11 2.88 -9.27
C GLU A 111 9.46 3.11 -7.80
N ILE A 112 9.44 4.38 -7.39
CA ILE A 112 9.55 4.77 -5.99
C ILE A 112 8.24 5.39 -5.54
N GLN A 113 7.83 5.07 -4.33
CA GLN A 113 6.68 5.67 -3.66
C GLN A 113 7.16 6.23 -2.32
N GLY A 114 6.77 7.46 -2.03
CA GLY A 114 7.27 8.17 -0.87
C GLY A 114 6.59 9.49 -0.65
N GLU A 115 7.09 10.21 0.33
CA GLU A 115 6.63 11.54 0.71
C GLU A 115 7.66 12.55 0.23
N VAL A 116 7.20 13.69 -0.28
CA VAL A 116 8.06 14.86 -0.47
C VAL A 116 8.44 15.36 0.92
N ASP A 117 9.73 15.35 1.22
CA ASP A 117 10.31 15.95 2.43
C ASP A 117 10.96 17.27 2.02
N LYS A 118 10.38 18.37 2.49
CA LYS A 118 10.76 19.73 2.11
C LYS A 118 11.03 20.59 3.33
N ASP A 119 12.31 20.89 3.52
CA ASP A 119 12.78 21.94 4.41
C ASP A 119 12.96 23.28 3.67
N TRP A 120 13.29 24.30 4.44
CA TRP A 120 13.58 25.65 3.94
C TRP A 120 14.73 25.71 2.92
N ASN A 121 15.63 24.71 2.86
CA ASN A 121 16.78 24.68 1.96
C ASN A 121 16.96 23.37 1.16
N SER A 122 16.08 22.39 1.32
CA SER A 122 16.20 21.10 0.64
C SER A 122 14.84 20.59 0.18
N VAL A 123 14.87 19.73 -0.84
CA VAL A 123 13.72 18.93 -1.24
C VAL A 123 14.22 17.56 -1.64
N GLU A 124 13.71 16.53 -0.99
CA GLU A 124 13.96 15.13 -1.34
C GLU A 124 12.69 14.30 -1.24
N ILE A 125 12.79 13.02 -1.60
CA ILE A 125 11.71 12.06 -1.39
C ILE A 125 12.15 11.08 -0.30
N ASP A 126 11.42 11.01 0.82
CA ASP A 126 11.55 9.91 1.77
C ASP A 126 10.84 8.68 1.21
N VAL A 127 11.63 7.70 0.75
CA VAL A 127 11.12 6.53 0.05
C VAL A 127 10.56 5.51 1.04
N LYS A 128 9.25 5.24 0.91
CA LYS A 128 8.57 4.18 1.67
C LYS A 128 8.59 2.84 0.94
N GLN A 129 8.69 2.84 -0.39
CA GLN A 129 8.78 1.64 -1.22
C GLN A 129 9.59 1.90 -2.50
N ILE A 130 10.45 0.95 -2.86
CA ILE A 130 11.11 0.91 -4.16
C ILE A 130 10.91 -0.47 -4.80
N THR A 131 10.52 -0.47 -6.07
CA THR A 131 10.29 -1.71 -6.82
C THR A 131 10.94 -1.60 -8.19
N LYS A 132 11.69 -2.61 -8.60
CA LYS A 132 12.19 -2.70 -9.97
C LYS A 132 11.01 -2.91 -10.93
N VAL A 133 10.91 -2.09 -11.97
CA VAL A 133 9.90 -2.24 -13.04
C VAL A 133 10.55 -2.86 -14.27
N LYS A 134 9.80 -3.74 -14.94
CA LYS A 134 10.22 -4.43 -16.17
C LYS A 134 10.00 -3.56 -17.40
#